data_AF-A0A5B1M583-F1
#
_entry.id   AF-A0A5B1M583-F1
#
_cell.length_a   1.000
_cell.length_b   1.000
_cell.length_c   1.000
_cell.angle_alpha   90.00
_cell.angle_beta   90.00
_cell.angle_gamma   90.00
#
_symmetry.space_group_name_H-M   'P 1'
#
loop_
_entity.id
_entity.type
_entity.pdbx_description
1 polymer ?
#
loop_
_entity_poly.entity_id
_entity_poly.type
_entity_poly.pdbx_seq_one_letter_code
_entity_poly.pdbx_strand_id
1 'polypeptide(L)'
;MTVSLYDLLDVDEDATADEIRAAWKSAIVDLEPSDRRFRAYNDAAAVLLDQEKRSAYDLELAATRAAEADEPTEVEERTEAEERAEVEEPAEVEEPADEEEQPVVPAETPAKAARDTDAAGPPTWSLYAAAAVAVVSLALLVVVLTWPGSVGGTAPADRTEAANDAAATVEDAAAQAVPIVLSYDYRTFDEDVREAEAHLTEEFAADRADLLTQLRTEVVREKVVVNAVVSGTALTRISEDGDRAVVVAFIEQDSQKGDTAPRVRETWASLSLVAEGDTWLIDDICTQEDCA
;
A
#
# COMPACT_ATOMS: atom_id res chain seq x y z
N MET A 1 -1.17 15.45 13.74
CA MET A 1 0.20 15.16 14.20
C MET A 1 0.49 13.68 14.01
N THR A 2 0.97 13.34 12.82
CA THR A 2 1.50 12.01 12.49
C THR A 2 2.83 11.79 13.22
N VAL A 3 3.03 10.62 13.81
CA VAL A 3 4.30 10.26 14.48
C VAL A 3 5.38 10.05 13.41
N SER A 4 6.52 10.75 13.51
CA SER A 4 7.62 10.60 12.55
C SER A 4 8.49 9.37 12.85
N LEU A 5 9.32 8.96 11.89
CA LEU A 5 10.31 7.88 12.10
C LEU A 5 11.38 8.27 13.13
N TYR A 6 11.65 9.57 13.27
CA TYR A 6 12.55 10.15 14.27
C TYR A 6 11.96 10.02 15.67
N ASP A 7 10.68 10.38 15.83
CA ASP A 7 9.94 10.20 17.09
C ASP A 7 9.88 8.71 17.50
N LEU A 8 9.76 7.82 16.52
CA LEU A 8 9.72 6.38 16.77
C LEU A 8 11.05 5.87 17.36
N LEU A 9 12.20 6.36 16.88
CA LEU A 9 13.51 6.00 17.42
C LEU A 9 13.96 6.87 18.60
N ASP A 10 13.16 7.84 19.03
CA ASP A 10 13.48 8.84 20.07
C ASP A 10 14.80 9.58 19.78
N VAL A 11 14.95 10.06 18.55
CA VAL A 11 16.12 10.79 18.05
C VAL A 11 15.70 12.08 17.35
N ASP A 12 16.56 13.11 17.39
CA ASP A 12 16.33 14.37 16.68
C ASP A 12 16.47 14.21 15.15
N GLU A 13 15.81 15.08 14.38
CA GLU A 13 15.88 15.10 12.90
C GLU A 13 17.29 15.37 12.37
N ASP A 14 18.15 16.04 13.14
CA ASP A 14 19.54 16.32 12.80
C ASP A 14 20.53 15.26 13.33
N ALA A 15 20.03 14.18 13.95
CA ALA A 15 20.86 13.12 14.51
C ALA A 15 21.78 12.48 13.47
N THR A 16 23.00 12.19 13.87
CA THR A 16 24.00 11.51 13.04
C THR A 16 23.64 10.04 12.83
N ALA A 17 24.17 9.42 11.76
CA ALA A 17 23.95 7.99 11.49
C ALA A 17 24.44 7.09 12.64
N ASP A 18 25.43 7.53 13.41
CA ASP A 18 25.94 6.78 14.57
C ASP A 18 24.99 6.86 15.76
N GLU A 19 24.37 8.02 16.00
CA GLU A 19 23.34 8.22 17.04
C GLU A 19 22.08 7.41 16.71
N ILE A 20 21.60 7.46 15.46
CA ILE A 20 20.46 6.65 14.99
C ILE A 20 20.75 5.15 15.18
N ARG A 21 21.96 4.70 14.85
CA ARG A 21 22.34 3.30 15.03
C ARG A 21 22.42 2.90 16.51
N ALA A 22 22.85 3.81 17.38
CA ALA A 22 22.89 3.58 18.82
C ALA A 22 21.46 3.50 19.41
N ALA A 23 20.59 4.42 19.03
CA ALA A 23 19.19 4.45 19.44
C ALA A 23 18.43 3.20 18.99
N TRP A 24 18.54 2.83 17.71
CA TRP A 24 17.94 1.60 17.17
C TRP A 24 18.41 0.35 17.93
N LYS A 25 19.71 0.21 18.18
CA LYS A 25 20.24 -0.94 18.95
C LYS A 25 19.68 -1.00 20.36
N SER A 26 19.54 0.15 21.02
CA SER A 26 18.94 0.23 22.35
C SER A 26 17.45 -0.11 22.33
N ALA A 27 16.71 0.32 21.30
CA ALA A 27 15.28 0.10 21.17
C ALA A 27 14.92 -1.38 20.94
N ILE A 28 15.79 -2.15 20.29
CA ILE A 28 15.52 -3.56 19.96
C ILE A 28 16.09 -4.57 20.96
N VAL A 29 16.94 -4.15 21.91
CA VAL A 29 17.74 -5.08 22.74
C VAL A 29 16.89 -6.03 23.58
N ASP A 30 15.73 -5.56 24.05
CA ASP A 30 14.82 -6.31 24.91
C ASP A 30 13.58 -6.83 24.16
N LEU A 31 13.56 -6.70 22.82
CA LEU A 31 12.42 -7.10 21.99
C LEU A 31 12.63 -8.48 21.36
N GLU A 32 11.57 -9.27 21.34
CA GLU A 32 11.56 -10.52 20.60
C GLU A 32 11.40 -10.27 19.09
N PRO A 33 12.01 -11.09 18.20
CA PRO A 33 11.90 -10.91 16.76
C PRO A 33 10.45 -10.92 16.21
N SER A 34 9.52 -11.57 16.91
CA SER A 34 8.10 -11.61 16.56
C SER A 34 7.31 -10.36 16.98
N ASP A 35 7.85 -9.53 17.87
CA ASP A 35 7.18 -8.31 18.37
C ASP A 35 6.94 -7.34 17.20
N ARG A 36 5.76 -6.73 17.17
CA ARG A 36 5.40 -5.72 16.15
C ARG A 36 6.32 -4.50 16.24
N ARG A 37 6.75 -4.12 17.45
CA ARG A 37 7.68 -3.01 17.68
C ARG A 37 9.06 -3.28 17.10
N PHE A 38 9.50 -4.54 17.13
CA PHE A 38 10.77 -4.94 16.51
C PHE A 38 10.75 -4.66 15.00
N ARG A 39 9.65 -4.99 14.31
CA ARG A 39 9.48 -4.66 12.88
C ARG A 39 9.48 -3.16 12.64
N ALA A 40 8.66 -2.41 13.39
CA ALA A 40 8.58 -0.96 13.26
C ALA A 40 9.94 -0.25 13.46
N TYR A 41 10.73 -0.64 14.46
CA TYR A 41 12.07 -0.07 14.67
C TYR A 41 13.08 -0.45 13.59
N ASN A 42 12.98 -1.65 13.01
CA ASN A 42 13.84 -2.05 11.90
C ASN A 42 13.49 -1.31 10.61
N ASP A 43 12.20 -1.11 10.32
CA ASP A 43 11.76 -0.36 9.15
C ASP A 43 12.19 1.11 9.25
N ALA A 44 12.03 1.73 10.41
CA ALA A 44 12.52 3.08 10.68
C ALA A 44 14.05 3.20 10.50
N ALA A 45 14.81 2.27 11.08
CA ALA A 45 16.26 2.26 10.93
C ALA A 45 16.70 2.01 9.47
N ALA A 46 15.96 1.20 8.70
CA ALA A 46 16.26 0.92 7.29
C ALA A 46 16.07 2.15 6.38
N VAL A 47 15.20 3.08 6.78
CA VAL A 47 15.02 4.37 6.09
C VAL A 47 16.04 5.40 6.58
N LEU A 48 16.18 5.56 7.90
CA LEU A 48 16.99 6.64 8.50
C LEU A 48 18.51 6.41 8.42
N LEU A 49 18.98 5.16 8.29
CA LEU A 49 20.41 4.87 8.12
C LEU A 49 20.88 4.91 6.66
N ASP A 50 19.95 4.96 5.70
CA ASP A 50 20.25 5.10 4.27
C ASP A 50 20.12 6.58 3.88
N GLN A 51 21.21 7.18 3.40
CA GLN A 51 21.28 8.62 3.15
C GLN A 51 20.27 9.08 2.08
N GLU A 52 20.05 8.27 1.05
CA GLU A 52 19.13 8.60 -0.05
C GLU A 52 17.69 8.53 0.45
N LYS A 53 17.33 7.44 1.15
CA LYS A 53 15.99 7.25 1.70
C LYS A 53 15.65 8.29 2.77
N ARG A 54 16.61 8.60 3.65
CA ARG A 54 16.45 9.66 4.66
C ARG A 54 16.17 11.00 4.00
N SER A 55 16.91 11.36 2.95
CA SER A 55 16.68 12.63 2.24
C SER A 55 15.31 12.71 1.57
N ALA A 56 14.83 11.59 1.00
CA ALA A 56 13.49 11.53 0.42
C ALA A 56 12.40 11.66 1.49
N TYR A 57 12.58 10.98 2.63
CA TYR A 57 11.68 11.05 3.77
C TYR A 57 11.60 12.47 4.35
N ASP A 58 12.74 13.16 4.50
CA ASP A 58 12.79 14.53 5.02
C ASP A 58 12.07 15.52 4.09
N LEU A 59 12.16 15.32 2.77
CA LEU A 59 11.41 16.12 1.78
C LEU A 59 9.90 15.91 1.89
N GLU A 60 9.45 14.67 2.06
CA GLU A 60 8.03 14.32 2.24
C GLU A 60 7.50 14.90 3.56
N LEU A 61 8.29 14.80 4.62
CA LEU A 61 7.94 15.33 5.94
C LEU A 61 7.83 16.87 5.90
N ALA A 62 8.75 17.54 5.20
CA ALA A 62 8.68 18.98 4.98
C ALA A 62 7.46 19.40 4.14
N ALA A 63 7.12 18.63 3.08
CA ALA A 63 5.94 18.88 2.26
C ALA A 63 4.64 18.70 3.07
N THR A 64 4.56 17.66 3.89
CA THR A 64 3.41 17.41 4.78
C THR A 64 3.22 18.56 5.77
N ARG A 65 4.30 19.03 6.41
CA ARG A 65 4.24 20.18 7.33
C ARG A 65 3.86 21.47 6.63
N ALA A 66 4.32 21.68 5.39
CA ALA A 66 3.93 22.83 4.60
C ALA A 66 2.43 22.78 4.26
N ALA A 67 1.89 21.61 3.91
CA ALA A 67 0.47 21.42 3.65
C ALA A 67 -0.40 21.60 4.92
N GLU A 68 0.03 21.06 6.06
CA GLU A 68 -0.64 21.28 7.36
C GLU A 68 -0.60 22.76 7.79
N ALA A 69 0.44 23.51 7.39
CA ALA A 69 0.56 24.95 7.68
C ALA A 69 -0.25 25.84 6.73
N ASP A 70 -0.57 25.36 5.53
CA ASP A 70 -1.30 26.08 4.49
C ASP A 70 -2.81 25.71 4.48
N GLU A 71 -3.27 24.82 5.37
CA GLU A 71 -4.71 24.63 5.61
C GLU A 71 -5.31 25.93 6.19
N PRO A 72 -6.15 26.65 5.42
CA PRO A 72 -6.81 27.82 5.93
C PRO A 72 -7.85 27.36 6.95
N THR A 73 -7.76 27.87 8.18
CA THR A 73 -8.89 27.81 9.10
C THR A 73 -10.04 28.60 8.44
N GLU A 74 -11.04 27.89 7.91
CA GLU A 74 -12.12 28.44 7.11
C GLU A 74 -13.07 29.31 7.95
N VAL A 75 -12.65 30.53 8.32
CA VAL A 75 -13.52 31.67 8.62
C VAL A 75 -12.76 32.95 8.25
N GLU A 76 -13.38 33.79 7.40
CA GLU A 76 -12.90 35.11 6.92
C GLU A 76 -11.79 35.10 5.84
N GLU A 77 -12.17 35.01 4.56
CA GLU A 77 -12.36 36.19 3.70
C GLU A 77 -12.67 35.75 2.27
N ARG A 78 -13.97 35.68 1.98
CA ARG A 78 -14.51 35.77 0.63
C ARG A 78 -14.58 37.25 0.26
N THR A 79 -13.47 37.80 -0.23
CA THR A 79 -13.31 39.04 -0.99
C THR A 79 -11.80 39.15 -1.17
N GLU A 80 -11.17 39.12 -2.34
CA GLU A 80 -11.38 40.00 -3.48
C GLU A 80 -10.35 39.52 -4.53
N ALA A 81 -10.74 38.60 -5.42
CA ALA A 81 -9.84 38.12 -6.46
C ALA A 81 -10.63 37.82 -7.74
N GLU A 82 -11.41 38.80 -8.17
CA GLU A 82 -11.79 38.90 -9.57
C GLU A 82 -11.88 40.37 -9.95
N GLU A 83 -11.32 40.70 -11.11
CA GLU A 83 -11.31 42.01 -11.77
C GLU A 83 -10.12 42.94 -11.46
N ARG A 84 -8.98 42.69 -12.13
CA ARG A 84 -8.44 43.64 -13.12
C ARG A 84 -7.28 43.04 -13.93
N ALA A 85 -7.60 42.55 -15.12
CA ALA A 85 -6.65 42.38 -16.21
C ALA A 85 -6.72 43.61 -17.11
N GLU A 86 -5.58 44.23 -17.46
CA GLU A 86 -5.35 44.88 -18.77
C GLU A 86 -3.83 45.17 -18.95
N VAL A 87 -3.11 44.38 -19.78
CA VAL A 87 -2.59 44.67 -21.15
C VAL A 87 -1.32 45.56 -21.21
N GLU A 88 -0.19 45.01 -21.70
CA GLU A 88 0.54 45.45 -22.91
C GLU A 88 1.87 44.66 -23.11
N GLU A 89 1.98 44.03 -24.29
CA GLU A 89 3.17 43.60 -25.07
C GLU A 89 3.84 44.86 -25.74
N PRO A 90 4.94 44.84 -26.55
CA PRO A 90 5.74 43.71 -27.08
C PRO A 90 7.28 43.89 -27.28
N ALA A 91 7.91 42.79 -27.76
CA ALA A 91 9.08 42.63 -28.67
C ALA A 91 10.50 43.06 -28.17
N GLU A 92 11.65 42.45 -28.55
CA GLU A 92 12.07 41.87 -29.84
C GLU A 92 13.37 41.00 -29.70
N VAL A 93 13.35 39.75 -30.21
CA VAL A 93 14.26 39.02 -31.16
C VAL A 93 15.78 38.87 -30.89
N GLU A 94 16.29 37.61 -30.89
CA GLU A 94 17.17 37.00 -31.94
C GLU A 94 17.75 35.63 -31.54
N GLU A 95 17.40 34.62 -32.35
CA GLU A 95 18.13 33.35 -32.62
C GLU A 95 19.08 33.61 -33.82
N PRO A 96 20.11 32.77 -34.14
CA PRO A 96 19.81 31.48 -34.79
C PRO A 96 20.87 30.34 -34.71
N ALA A 97 20.37 29.13 -35.02
CA ALA A 97 20.87 28.09 -35.96
C ALA A 97 22.05 27.13 -35.67
N ASP A 98 21.70 25.85 -35.82
CA ASP A 98 22.48 24.63 -36.13
C ASP A 98 23.22 24.68 -37.49
N GLU A 99 24.33 23.92 -37.63
CA GLU A 99 24.54 22.92 -38.71
C GLU A 99 25.91 22.17 -38.61
N GLU A 100 25.91 20.98 -39.20
CA GLU A 100 26.87 19.85 -39.16
C GLU A 100 28.23 20.06 -39.88
N GLU A 101 29.26 19.24 -39.55
CA GLU A 101 30.04 18.41 -40.52
C GLU A 101 31.27 17.70 -39.89
N GLN A 102 31.38 16.39 -40.11
CA GLN A 102 32.64 15.60 -40.07
C GLN A 102 33.25 15.59 -41.49
N PRO A 103 34.58 15.41 -41.74
CA PRO A 103 35.18 14.06 -41.73
C PRO A 103 36.74 13.90 -41.59
N VAL A 104 37.15 12.65 -41.31
CA VAL A 104 38.36 11.85 -41.68
C VAL A 104 39.84 12.31 -41.50
N VAL A 105 40.54 11.51 -40.66
CA VAL A 105 41.95 10.97 -40.61
C VAL A 105 42.96 11.28 -41.73
N PRO A 106 44.30 11.34 -41.45
CA PRO A 106 45.11 10.11 -41.28
C PRO A 106 46.28 10.13 -40.26
N ALA A 107 46.70 8.92 -39.89
CA ALA A 107 47.78 8.56 -38.97
C ALA A 107 49.19 8.77 -39.55
N GLU A 108 50.19 9.06 -38.71
CA GLU A 108 51.55 8.50 -38.77
C GLU A 108 52.23 8.50 -37.36
N THR A 109 52.87 7.37 -37.02
CA THR A 109 53.77 7.10 -35.87
C THR A 109 55.17 6.90 -36.51
N PRO A 110 56.38 7.18 -35.91
CA PRO A 110 56.81 6.60 -34.64
C PRO A 110 57.91 7.34 -33.81
N ALA A 111 57.98 7.06 -32.51
CA ALA A 111 59.26 7.06 -31.78
C ALA A 111 59.25 6.12 -30.56
N LYS A 112 60.14 5.14 -30.65
CA LYS A 112 60.45 4.01 -29.78
C LYS A 112 61.09 4.46 -28.45
N ALA A 113 60.59 3.93 -27.34
CA ALA A 113 61.40 3.70 -26.14
C ALA A 113 61.00 2.36 -25.51
N ALA A 114 61.82 1.35 -25.78
CA ALA A 114 61.73 0.03 -25.16
C ALA A 114 62.19 0.11 -23.69
N ARG A 115 61.47 -0.59 -22.80
CA ARG A 115 62.07 -1.39 -21.74
C ARG A 115 61.24 -2.66 -21.55
N ASP A 116 61.92 -3.78 -21.72
CA ASP A 116 61.45 -5.13 -21.45
C ASP A 116 61.17 -5.35 -19.97
N THR A 117 60.08 -6.05 -19.66
CA THR A 117 59.97 -6.93 -18.49
C THR A 117 59.17 -8.17 -18.90
N ASP A 118 59.75 -9.33 -18.60
CA ASP A 118 59.43 -10.67 -19.07
C ASP A 118 57.95 -11.09 -18.97
N ALA A 119 57.40 -11.58 -20.09
CA ALA A 119 56.13 -12.30 -20.12
C ALA A 119 56.35 -13.76 -19.72
N ALA A 120 56.14 -14.08 -18.45
CA ALA A 120 55.94 -15.46 -18.02
C ALA A 120 54.55 -15.93 -18.51
N GLY A 121 54.52 -16.88 -19.44
CA GLY A 121 53.28 -17.49 -19.92
C GLY A 121 52.48 -18.13 -18.78
N PRO A 122 51.14 -18.11 -18.83
CA PRO A 122 50.33 -18.63 -17.74
C PRO A 122 50.60 -20.13 -17.54
N PRO A 123 50.81 -20.58 -16.30
CA PRO A 123 51.14 -21.96 -16.01
C PRO A 123 49.96 -22.90 -16.36
N THR A 124 50.26 -24.11 -16.83
CA THR A 124 49.30 -25.08 -17.39
C THR A 124 48.15 -25.49 -16.46
N TRP A 125 48.24 -25.21 -15.15
CA TRP A 125 47.13 -25.42 -14.19
C TRP A 125 45.97 -24.42 -14.36
N SER A 126 46.21 -23.28 -15.01
CA SER A 126 45.18 -22.28 -15.33
C SER A 126 44.12 -22.79 -16.31
N LEU A 127 44.51 -23.66 -17.26
CA LEU A 127 43.58 -24.30 -18.19
C LEU A 127 42.72 -25.36 -17.50
N TYR A 128 43.28 -26.11 -16.54
CA TYR A 128 42.53 -27.07 -15.74
C TYR A 128 41.58 -26.38 -14.75
N ALA A 129 41.99 -25.24 -14.18
CA ALA A 129 41.12 -24.42 -13.33
C ALA A 129 39.94 -23.81 -14.12
N ALA A 130 40.19 -23.29 -15.33
CA ALA A 130 39.13 -22.76 -16.19
C ALA A 130 38.14 -23.85 -16.65
N ALA A 131 38.63 -25.05 -16.99
CA ALA A 131 37.78 -26.18 -17.35
C ALA A 131 36.94 -26.67 -16.16
N ALA A 132 37.53 -26.71 -14.95
CA ALA A 132 36.79 -27.07 -13.74
C ALA A 132 35.68 -26.07 -13.41
N VAL A 133 35.96 -24.77 -13.55
CA VAL A 133 34.94 -23.72 -13.36
C VAL A 133 33.82 -23.85 -14.38
N ALA A 134 34.13 -24.10 -15.67
CA ALA A 134 33.11 -24.27 -16.70
C ALA A 134 32.19 -25.47 -16.43
N VAL A 135 32.75 -26.60 -15.97
CA VAL A 135 31.96 -27.79 -15.62
C VAL A 135 31.08 -27.54 -14.40
N VAL A 136 31.58 -26.83 -13.39
CA VAL A 136 30.80 -26.44 -12.21
C VAL A 136 29.67 -25.48 -12.58
N SER A 137 29.94 -24.48 -13.43
CA SER A 137 28.92 -23.55 -13.93
C SER A 137 27.84 -24.27 -14.73
N LEU A 138 28.19 -25.25 -15.56
CA LEU A 138 27.23 -26.03 -16.33
C LEU A 138 26.38 -26.94 -15.43
N ALA A 139 26.99 -27.54 -14.41
CA ALA A 139 26.28 -28.34 -13.42
C ALA A 139 25.30 -27.49 -12.60
N LEU A 140 25.70 -26.28 -12.19
CA LEU A 140 24.83 -25.33 -11.51
C LEU A 140 23.68 -24.87 -12.40
N LEU A 141 23.91 -24.64 -13.68
CA LEU A 141 22.86 -24.30 -14.64
C LEU A 141 21.81 -25.41 -14.75
N VAL A 142 22.24 -26.66 -14.83
CA VAL A 142 21.34 -27.83 -14.88
C VAL A 142 20.56 -27.98 -13.57
N VAL A 143 21.18 -27.74 -12.41
CA VAL A 143 20.50 -27.76 -11.10
C VAL A 143 19.44 -26.65 -11.03
N VAL A 144 19.74 -25.45 -11.52
CA VAL A 144 18.78 -24.33 -11.57
C VAL A 144 17.61 -24.63 -12.51
N LEU A 145 17.88 -25.20 -13.69
CA LEU A 145 16.86 -25.55 -14.69
C LEU A 145 16.02 -26.79 -14.33
N THR A 146 16.47 -27.59 -13.37
CA THR A 146 15.73 -28.77 -12.86
C THR A 146 15.09 -28.51 -11.50
N TRP A 147 15.27 -27.30 -10.94
CA TRP A 147 14.61 -26.89 -9.70
C TRP A 147 13.10 -26.77 -9.94
N PRO A 148 12.23 -27.41 -9.15
CA PRO A 148 10.78 -27.19 -9.24
C PRO A 148 10.45 -25.70 -9.14
N GLY A 149 9.76 -25.16 -10.16
CA GLY A 149 9.43 -23.73 -10.29
C GLY A 149 10.25 -22.96 -11.34
N SER A 150 11.32 -23.54 -11.91
CA SER A 150 12.23 -22.83 -12.83
C SER A 150 11.78 -22.76 -14.28
N VAL A 151 10.88 -23.65 -14.73
CA VAL A 151 10.37 -23.66 -16.11
C VAL A 151 8.94 -24.23 -16.12
N GLY A 152 7.94 -23.35 -16.32
CA GLY A 152 6.55 -23.77 -16.59
C GLY A 152 5.42 -23.01 -15.88
N GLY A 153 5.70 -21.96 -15.11
CA GLY A 153 4.64 -21.10 -14.54
C GLY A 153 4.38 -19.87 -15.41
N THR A 154 3.13 -19.44 -15.52
CA THR A 154 2.74 -18.11 -16.02
C THR A 154 3.60 -17.02 -15.37
N ALA A 155 3.93 -15.97 -16.13
CA ALA A 155 4.91 -14.97 -15.74
C ALA A 155 4.53 -14.33 -14.39
N PRO A 156 5.50 -13.95 -13.54
CA PRO A 156 5.21 -13.33 -12.24
C PRO A 156 4.39 -12.03 -12.37
N ALA A 157 4.46 -11.33 -13.51
CA ALA A 157 3.62 -10.17 -13.80
C ALA A 157 2.13 -10.55 -13.94
N ASP A 158 1.81 -11.57 -14.75
CA ASP A 158 0.43 -12.03 -14.97
C ASP A 158 -0.24 -12.53 -13.68
N ARG A 159 0.55 -13.13 -12.76
CA ARG A 159 0.05 -13.57 -11.45
C ARG A 159 -0.22 -12.40 -10.51
N THR A 160 0.55 -11.32 -10.60
CA THR A 160 0.38 -10.14 -9.75
C THR A 160 -0.83 -9.33 -10.21
N GLU A 161 -1.01 -9.17 -11.51
CA GLU A 161 -2.16 -8.47 -12.11
C GLU A 161 -3.48 -9.21 -11.81
N ALA A 162 -3.53 -10.53 -12.04
CA ALA A 162 -4.71 -11.33 -11.71
C ALA A 162 -5.04 -11.34 -10.20
N ALA A 163 -4.02 -11.30 -9.33
CA ALA A 163 -4.22 -11.21 -7.89
C ALA A 163 -4.75 -9.83 -7.46
N ASN A 164 -4.29 -8.75 -8.10
CA ASN A 164 -4.78 -7.40 -7.84
C ASN A 164 -6.22 -7.23 -8.33
N ASP A 165 -6.57 -7.76 -9.50
CA ASP A 165 -7.94 -7.72 -10.04
C ASP A 165 -8.91 -8.50 -9.15
N ALA A 166 -8.49 -9.67 -8.67
CA ALA A 166 -9.26 -10.46 -7.71
C ALA A 166 -9.44 -9.70 -6.39
N ALA A 167 -8.40 -9.04 -5.88
CA ALA A 167 -8.47 -8.24 -4.66
C ALA A 167 -9.45 -7.07 -4.80
N ALA A 168 -9.34 -6.29 -5.88
CA ALA A 168 -10.24 -5.17 -6.16
C ALA A 168 -11.70 -5.64 -6.25
N THR A 169 -11.97 -6.78 -6.90
CA THR A 169 -13.33 -7.32 -7.04
C THR A 169 -13.96 -7.65 -5.69
N VAL A 170 -13.22 -8.31 -4.78
CA VAL A 170 -13.73 -8.66 -3.45
C VAL A 170 -13.90 -7.41 -2.57
N GLU A 171 -12.92 -6.51 -2.61
CA GLU A 171 -12.92 -5.26 -1.86
C GLU A 171 -14.11 -4.36 -2.25
N ASP A 172 -14.39 -4.24 -3.56
CA ASP A 172 -15.53 -3.50 -4.09
C ASP A 172 -16.86 -4.15 -3.71
N ALA A 173 -16.94 -5.49 -3.73
CA ALA A 173 -18.14 -6.20 -3.31
C ALA A 173 -18.44 -5.94 -1.82
N ALA A 174 -17.42 -6.00 -0.97
CA ALA A 174 -17.54 -5.66 0.44
C ALA A 174 -17.96 -4.19 0.65
N ALA A 175 -17.30 -3.25 -0.05
CA ALA A 175 -17.59 -1.82 0.05
C ALA A 175 -19.04 -1.48 -0.33
N GLN A 176 -19.62 -2.20 -1.29
CA GLN A 176 -21.01 -2.02 -1.73
C GLN A 176 -22.02 -2.71 -0.79
N ALA A 177 -21.71 -3.92 -0.32
CA ALA A 177 -22.61 -4.70 0.52
C ALA A 177 -22.75 -4.13 1.93
N VAL A 178 -21.66 -3.71 2.55
CA VAL A 178 -21.64 -3.30 3.97
C VAL A 178 -22.60 -2.14 4.29
N PRO A 179 -22.67 -1.04 3.51
CA PRO A 179 -23.64 0.02 3.74
C PRO A 179 -25.09 -0.47 3.74
N ILE A 180 -25.43 -1.39 2.83
CA ILE A 180 -26.78 -1.97 2.70
C ILE A 180 -27.07 -2.89 3.89
N VAL A 181 -26.10 -3.73 4.27
CA VAL A 181 -26.23 -4.71 5.35
C VAL A 181 -26.27 -4.08 6.74
N LEU A 182 -25.59 -2.95 6.97
CA LEU A 182 -25.50 -2.33 8.29
C LEU A 182 -26.42 -1.13 8.49
N SER A 183 -27.06 -0.62 7.44
CA SER A 183 -28.04 0.47 7.53
C SER A 183 -29.46 -0.06 7.73
N TYR A 184 -30.30 0.71 8.43
CA TYR A 184 -31.75 0.48 8.50
C TYR A 184 -32.48 1.73 9.00
N ASP A 185 -33.74 1.86 8.60
CA ASP A 185 -34.64 2.92 9.02
C ASP A 185 -35.92 2.33 9.62
N TYR A 186 -36.37 2.82 10.77
CA TYR A 186 -37.60 2.33 11.40
C TYR A 186 -38.86 2.36 10.51
N ARG A 187 -38.88 3.21 9.47
CA ARG A 187 -40.00 3.37 8.52
C ARG A 187 -40.02 2.25 7.48
N THR A 188 -38.85 1.75 7.10
CA THR A 188 -38.63 0.74 6.06
C THR A 188 -37.96 -0.52 6.59
N PHE A 189 -37.87 -0.69 7.91
CA PHE A 189 -37.08 -1.71 8.58
C PHE A 189 -37.20 -3.11 7.98
N ASP A 190 -38.42 -3.58 7.72
CA ASP A 190 -38.64 -4.92 7.16
C ASP A 190 -38.14 -5.04 5.70
N GLU A 191 -38.22 -3.95 4.93
CA GLU A 191 -37.69 -3.86 3.57
C GLU A 191 -36.16 -3.80 3.58
N ASP A 192 -35.56 -2.99 4.47
CA ASP A 192 -34.11 -2.87 4.60
C ASP A 192 -33.47 -4.21 5.04
N VAL A 193 -34.13 -4.93 5.96
CA VAL A 193 -33.70 -6.27 6.37
C VAL A 193 -33.70 -7.23 5.19
N ARG A 194 -34.77 -7.23 4.39
CA ARG A 194 -34.95 -8.10 3.22
C ARG A 194 -34.03 -7.73 2.06
N GLU A 195 -33.74 -6.46 1.85
CA GLU A 195 -32.80 -6.00 0.82
C GLU A 195 -31.38 -6.47 1.13
N ALA A 196 -30.97 -6.38 2.41
CA ALA A 196 -29.66 -6.85 2.84
C ALA A 196 -29.43 -8.35 2.60
N GLU A 197 -30.47 -9.19 2.61
CA GLU A 197 -30.36 -10.65 2.39
C GLU A 197 -29.69 -10.99 1.05
N ALA A 198 -29.83 -10.16 0.03
CA ALA A 198 -29.21 -10.39 -1.28
C ALA A 198 -27.68 -10.28 -1.28
N HIS A 199 -27.09 -9.77 -0.19
CA HIS A 199 -25.66 -9.56 -0.02
C HIS A 199 -25.03 -10.52 0.99
N LEU A 200 -25.81 -11.46 1.52
CA LEU A 200 -25.42 -12.36 2.60
C LEU A 200 -25.57 -13.81 2.16
N THR A 201 -24.77 -14.71 2.73
CA THR A 201 -25.02 -16.16 2.60
C THR A 201 -26.33 -16.52 3.31
N GLU A 202 -27.00 -17.59 2.88
CA GLU A 202 -28.33 -17.97 3.39
C GLU A 202 -28.36 -18.13 4.92
N GLU A 203 -27.33 -18.76 5.49
CA GLU A 203 -27.20 -18.97 6.93
C GLU A 203 -27.03 -17.63 7.68
N PHE A 204 -26.11 -16.78 7.23
CA PHE A 204 -25.86 -15.50 7.86
C PHE A 204 -27.03 -14.52 7.72
N ALA A 205 -27.73 -14.56 6.58
CA ALA A 205 -28.97 -13.83 6.37
C ALA A 205 -30.04 -14.19 7.41
N ALA A 206 -30.24 -15.49 7.66
CA ALA A 206 -31.20 -15.98 8.64
C ALA A 206 -30.86 -15.53 10.07
N ASP A 207 -29.60 -15.69 10.48
CA ASP A 207 -29.13 -15.29 11.82
C ASP A 207 -29.31 -13.79 12.06
N ARG A 208 -28.96 -12.96 11.07
CA ARG A 208 -29.15 -11.51 11.13
C ARG A 208 -30.63 -11.14 11.18
N ALA A 209 -31.48 -11.75 10.35
CA ALA A 209 -32.90 -11.49 10.33
C ALA A 209 -33.57 -11.81 11.68
N ASP A 210 -33.18 -12.92 12.33
CA ASP A 210 -33.64 -13.30 13.66
C ASP A 210 -33.21 -12.30 14.74
N LEU A 211 -31.97 -11.82 14.69
CA LEU A 211 -31.46 -10.78 15.61
C LEU A 211 -32.25 -9.47 15.45
N LEU A 212 -32.43 -9.01 14.21
CA LEU A 212 -33.13 -7.75 13.92
C LEU A 212 -34.63 -7.83 14.21
N THR A 213 -35.26 -8.98 13.99
CA THR A 213 -36.67 -9.22 14.32
C THR A 213 -36.93 -9.03 15.82
N GLN A 214 -36.01 -9.50 16.68
CA GLN A 214 -36.10 -9.30 18.13
C GLN A 214 -36.01 -7.81 18.54
N LEU A 215 -35.26 -7.02 17.77
CA LEU A 215 -35.07 -5.58 18.01
C LEU A 215 -36.15 -4.71 17.37
N ARG A 216 -36.94 -5.23 16.42
CA ARG A 216 -37.92 -4.48 15.63
C ARG A 216 -38.84 -3.59 16.46
N THR A 217 -39.38 -4.12 17.55
CA THR A 217 -40.31 -3.36 18.42
C THR A 217 -39.62 -2.14 19.03
N GLU A 218 -38.37 -2.29 19.44
CA GLU A 218 -37.56 -1.21 20.00
C GLU A 218 -37.19 -0.19 18.92
N VAL A 219 -36.74 -0.66 17.76
CA VAL A 219 -36.38 0.19 16.60
C VAL A 219 -37.53 1.09 16.19
N VAL A 220 -38.75 0.55 16.08
CA VAL A 220 -39.94 1.31 15.72
C VAL A 220 -40.37 2.26 16.83
N ARG A 221 -40.32 1.82 18.10
CA ARG A 221 -40.73 2.64 19.24
C ARG A 221 -39.82 3.85 19.43
N GLU A 222 -38.51 3.63 19.37
CA GLU A 222 -37.48 4.65 19.56
C GLU A 222 -37.16 5.41 18.26
N LYS A 223 -37.82 5.05 17.15
CA LYS A 223 -37.61 5.62 15.80
C LYS A 223 -36.12 5.63 15.43
N VAL A 224 -35.49 4.47 15.51
CA VAL A 224 -34.06 4.32 15.26
C VAL A 224 -33.79 4.39 13.76
N VAL A 225 -32.80 5.18 13.39
CA VAL A 225 -32.23 5.20 12.04
C VAL A 225 -30.73 4.94 12.19
N VAL A 226 -30.22 4.03 11.37
CA VAL A 226 -28.80 3.72 11.27
C VAL A 226 -28.37 3.88 9.82
N ASN A 227 -27.36 4.69 9.60
CA ASN A 227 -26.68 4.83 8.32
C ASN A 227 -25.24 4.39 8.47
N ALA A 228 -24.79 3.48 7.63
CA ALA A 228 -23.42 3.01 7.58
C ALA A 228 -22.77 3.43 6.26
N VAL A 229 -21.55 3.93 6.34
CA VAL A 229 -20.70 4.22 5.20
C VAL A 229 -19.35 3.53 5.38
N VAL A 230 -18.76 3.11 4.28
CA VAL A 230 -17.43 2.48 4.27
C VAL A 230 -16.42 3.52 3.81
N SER A 231 -15.42 3.81 4.64
CA SER A 231 -14.33 4.74 4.31
C SER A 231 -13.15 4.05 3.63
N GLY A 232 -13.06 2.73 3.74
CA GLY A 232 -12.08 1.91 3.01
C GLY A 232 -12.23 0.42 3.30
N THR A 233 -11.73 -0.39 2.37
CA THR A 233 -11.65 -1.84 2.48
C THR A 233 -10.24 -2.32 2.14
N ALA A 234 -9.85 -3.48 2.65
CA ALA A 234 -8.59 -4.13 2.30
C ALA A 234 -8.72 -5.65 2.40
N LEU A 235 -8.36 -6.35 1.33
CA LEU A 235 -8.24 -7.79 1.30
C LEU A 235 -7.07 -8.22 2.19
N THR A 236 -7.35 -9.09 3.16
CA THR A 236 -6.34 -9.63 4.07
C THR A 236 -5.98 -11.08 3.76
N ARG A 237 -6.93 -11.84 3.21
CA ARG A 237 -6.73 -13.23 2.84
C ARG A 237 -7.68 -13.60 1.70
N ILE A 238 -7.20 -14.43 0.80
CA ILE A 238 -8.01 -15.17 -0.17
C ILE A 238 -7.63 -16.64 -0.10
N SER A 239 -8.60 -17.55 -0.25
CA SER A 239 -8.37 -18.98 -0.26
C SER A 239 -7.64 -19.41 -1.55
N GLU A 240 -7.02 -20.60 -1.53
CA GLU A 240 -6.27 -21.11 -2.68
C GLU A 240 -7.15 -21.39 -3.91
N ASP A 241 -8.40 -21.77 -3.67
CA ASP A 241 -9.46 -21.95 -4.67
C ASP A 241 -10.13 -20.65 -5.09
N GLY A 242 -9.89 -19.55 -4.37
CA GLY A 242 -10.37 -18.21 -4.72
C GLY A 242 -11.87 -18.01 -4.49
N ASP A 243 -12.54 -18.89 -3.76
CA ASP A 243 -13.97 -18.83 -3.46
C ASP A 243 -14.28 -18.25 -2.07
N ARG A 244 -13.25 -18.01 -1.25
CA ARG A 244 -13.37 -17.39 0.08
C ARG A 244 -12.36 -16.28 0.25
N ALA A 245 -12.79 -15.22 0.90
CA ALA A 245 -11.94 -14.07 1.17
C ALA A 245 -12.23 -13.48 2.55
N VAL A 246 -11.22 -12.83 3.12
CA VAL A 246 -11.35 -12.04 4.35
C VAL A 246 -10.97 -10.60 4.02
N VAL A 247 -11.91 -9.69 4.21
CA VAL A 247 -11.74 -8.25 3.98
C VAL A 247 -11.88 -7.52 5.30
N VAL A 248 -10.98 -6.58 5.57
CA VAL A 248 -11.20 -5.61 6.65
C VAL A 248 -11.88 -4.38 6.06
N ALA A 249 -12.98 -3.93 6.67
CA ALA A 249 -13.69 -2.70 6.31
C ALA A 249 -13.63 -1.69 7.45
N PHE A 250 -13.36 -0.44 7.09
CA PHE A 250 -13.47 0.71 7.98
C PHE A 250 -14.84 1.34 7.80
N ILE A 251 -15.61 1.39 8.87
CA ILE A 251 -17.04 1.69 8.84
C ILE A 251 -17.30 2.88 9.75
N GLU A 252 -17.93 3.90 9.20
CA GLU A 252 -18.54 4.98 9.97
C GLU A 252 -20.04 4.72 10.03
N GLN A 253 -20.60 4.72 11.24
CA GLN A 253 -22.01 4.48 11.47
C GLN A 253 -22.63 5.65 12.22
N ASP A 254 -23.59 6.31 11.59
CA ASP A 254 -24.47 7.29 12.21
C ASP A 254 -25.72 6.60 12.76
N SER A 255 -25.96 6.70 14.07
CA SER A 255 -27.20 6.25 14.69
C SER A 255 -27.97 7.39 15.33
N GLN A 256 -29.23 7.52 14.94
CA GLN A 256 -30.19 8.47 15.48
C GLN A 256 -31.37 7.74 16.16
N LYS A 257 -31.88 8.32 17.25
CA LYS A 257 -33.11 7.86 17.93
C LYS A 257 -34.12 9.00 18.04
N GLY A 258 -35.25 8.91 17.35
CA GLY A 258 -36.25 9.97 17.33
C GLY A 258 -35.64 11.31 16.93
N ASP A 259 -35.87 12.35 17.74
CA ASP A 259 -35.38 13.71 17.46
C ASP A 259 -34.02 14.01 18.13
N THR A 260 -33.31 13.00 18.65
CA THR A 260 -31.98 13.23 19.24
C THR A 260 -30.94 13.54 18.17
N ALA A 261 -29.87 14.21 18.55
CA ALA A 261 -28.72 14.38 17.67
C ALA A 261 -28.15 13.00 17.24
N PRO A 262 -27.80 12.86 15.95
CA PRO A 262 -26.94 11.79 15.42
C PRO A 262 -25.77 11.43 16.32
N ARG A 263 -25.44 10.14 16.39
CA ARG A 263 -24.24 9.64 17.05
C ARG A 263 -23.40 8.87 16.04
N VAL A 264 -22.28 9.46 15.66
CA VAL A 264 -21.29 8.83 14.79
C VAL A 264 -20.40 7.90 15.60
N ARG A 265 -20.17 6.70 15.08
CA ARG A 265 -19.20 5.73 15.59
C ARG A 265 -18.36 5.24 14.42
N GLU A 266 -17.06 5.39 14.54
CA GLU A 266 -16.08 4.78 13.64
C GLU A 266 -15.65 3.43 14.22
N THR A 267 -15.62 2.41 13.37
CA THR A 267 -15.23 1.07 13.74
C THR A 267 -14.55 0.37 12.57
N TRP A 268 -13.98 -0.79 12.83
CA TRP A 268 -13.48 -1.68 11.80
C TRP A 268 -14.11 -3.06 12.02
N ALA A 269 -14.30 -3.79 10.93
CA ALA A 269 -14.79 -5.17 10.98
C ALA A 269 -14.00 -6.04 10.01
N SER A 270 -13.74 -7.28 10.42
CA SER A 270 -13.32 -8.36 9.54
C SER A 270 -14.55 -9.03 8.95
N LEU A 271 -14.61 -9.10 7.63
CA LEU A 271 -15.69 -9.66 6.85
C LEU A 271 -15.20 -10.94 6.21
N SER A 272 -15.89 -12.05 6.46
CA SER A 272 -15.71 -13.26 5.66
C SER A 272 -16.65 -13.19 4.46
N LEU A 273 -16.12 -13.40 3.26
CA LEU A 273 -16.91 -13.43 2.03
C LEU A 273 -16.76 -14.78 1.32
N VAL A 274 -17.84 -15.21 0.68
CA VAL A 274 -17.91 -16.43 -0.13
C VAL A 274 -18.40 -16.09 -1.52
N ALA A 275 -17.75 -16.66 -2.54
CA ALA A 275 -18.16 -16.53 -3.93
C ALA A 275 -19.31 -17.51 -4.24
N GLU A 276 -20.44 -16.96 -4.70
CA GLU A 276 -21.56 -17.72 -5.25
C GLU A 276 -21.80 -17.30 -6.70
N GLY A 277 -21.29 -18.10 -7.64
CA GLY A 277 -21.30 -17.75 -9.05
C GLY A 277 -20.37 -16.57 -9.33
N ASP A 278 -20.93 -15.48 -9.85
CA ASP A 278 -20.20 -14.24 -10.17
C ASP A 278 -20.34 -13.17 -9.06
N THR A 279 -20.88 -13.53 -7.89
CA THR A 279 -21.18 -12.60 -6.79
C THR A 279 -20.46 -13.02 -5.52
N TRP A 280 -19.96 -12.04 -4.77
CA TRP A 280 -19.41 -12.23 -3.43
C TRP A 280 -20.47 -11.87 -2.39
N LEU A 281 -20.74 -12.79 -1.47
CA LEU A 281 -21.68 -12.63 -0.38
C LEU A 281 -20.94 -12.60 0.95
N ILE A 282 -21.42 -11.81 1.90
CA ILE A 282 -20.88 -11.76 3.25
C ILE A 282 -21.41 -12.98 4.02
N ASP A 283 -20.48 -13.76 4.56
CA ASP A 283 -20.73 -14.96 5.34
C ASP A 283 -20.62 -14.70 6.84
N ASP A 284 -19.81 -13.72 7.25
CA ASP A 284 -19.67 -13.31 8.64
C ASP A 284 -19.14 -11.88 8.78
N ILE A 285 -19.49 -11.22 9.90
CA ILE A 285 -18.97 -9.90 10.28
C ILE A 285 -18.49 -9.96 11.73
N CYS A 286 -17.18 -9.80 11.91
CA CYS A 286 -16.55 -9.88 13.22
C CYS A 286 -15.83 -8.56 13.57
N THR A 287 -16.11 -8.03 14.76
CA THR A 287 -15.58 -6.73 15.26
C THR A 287 -14.65 -6.90 16.47
N GLN A 288 -14.32 -8.13 16.83
CA GLN A 288 -13.46 -8.44 17.97
C GLN A 288 -11.99 -8.60 17.54
N GLU A 289 -11.07 -8.58 18.51
CA GLU A 289 -9.64 -8.70 18.20
C GLU A 289 -9.22 -10.13 17.78
N ASP A 290 -10.08 -11.12 17.99
CA ASP A 290 -9.83 -12.55 17.75
C ASP A 290 -10.47 -13.09 16.45
N CYS A 291 -10.95 -12.22 15.57
CA CYS A 291 -11.45 -12.62 14.24
C CYS A 291 -10.32 -13.33 13.45
N ALA A 292 -10.60 -14.54 12.93
CA ALA A 292 -9.60 -15.46 12.38
C ALA A 292 -9.49 -15.45 10.85
#